data_AF-A0A931X0U0-F1
#
_entry.id   AF-A0A931X0U0-F1
#
_cell.length_a   1.000
_cell.length_b   1.000
_cell.length_c   1.000
_cell.angle_alpha   90.00
_cell.angle_beta   90.00
_cell.angle_gamma   90.00
#
_symmetry.space_group_name_H-M   'P 1'
#
loop_
_entity.id
_entity.type
_entity.pdbx_description
1 polymer ?
#
loop_
_entity_poly.entity_id
_entity_poly.type
_entity_poly.pdbx_seq_one_letter_code
_entity_poly.pdbx_strand_id
1 'polypeptide(L)'
;AKARTGRVFHPAVGGGNVTWYSADGRRLESAQLAADGSFSYKQRHAAGEVVSVVSAGAPLLMLRQPHLRDDEPFNIEYPSAPVRSFNVSLSPEARESKGFVSLSIGDIVVPLNVLSQHLRHRGGRPLFLAPGEIAVRDIVASAQVSFIFAPMSWTENHAKNITIDYFYIPAANALPRVAAGSDFLVTVGN
;
A
#
# COMPACT_ATOMS: atom_id res chain seq x y z
N ALA A 1 28.16 3.98 4.30
CA ALA A 1 27.31 5.16 4.07
C ALA A 1 26.86 5.73 5.42
N LYS A 2 26.88 7.07 5.59
CA LYS A 2 26.34 7.73 6.79
C LYS A 2 24.84 7.44 6.90
N ALA A 3 24.38 7.02 8.09
CA ALA A 3 22.96 6.80 8.34
C ALA A 3 22.18 8.10 8.14
N ARG A 4 21.07 8.02 7.41
CA ARG A 4 20.09 9.09 7.22
C ARG A 4 18.97 8.89 8.21
N THR A 5 18.29 9.98 8.55
CA THR A 5 17.21 9.96 9.55
C THR A 5 15.96 10.54 8.96
N GLY A 6 14.82 10.13 9.50
CA GLY A 6 13.54 10.71 9.18
C GLY A 6 12.58 10.59 10.35
N ARG A 7 11.44 11.25 10.23
CA ARG A 7 10.39 11.24 11.25
C ARG A 7 9.01 11.24 10.60
N VAL A 8 8.13 10.38 11.10
CA VAL A 8 6.70 10.39 10.79
C VAL A 8 5.97 11.20 11.85
N PHE A 9 5.26 12.24 11.44
CA PHE A 9 4.48 13.10 12.31
C PHE A 9 3.02 12.65 12.33
N HIS A 10 2.69 11.77 13.27
CA HIS A 10 1.31 11.38 13.57
C HIS A 10 1.20 10.97 15.05
N PRO A 11 0.17 11.38 15.80
CA PRO A 11 0.07 11.09 17.24
C PRO A 11 -0.07 9.59 17.56
N ALA A 12 -0.51 8.80 16.59
CA ALA A 12 -0.80 7.38 16.77
C ALA A 12 0.19 6.41 16.10
N VAL A 13 1.41 6.81 15.68
CA VAL A 13 2.33 5.92 14.93
C VAL A 13 2.46 4.53 15.56
N GLY A 14 2.86 4.44 16.84
CA GLY A 14 2.92 3.16 17.56
C GLY A 14 3.95 2.16 17.02
N GLY A 15 4.89 2.60 16.18
CA GLY A 15 5.90 1.80 15.52
C GLY A 15 5.41 1.17 14.22
N GLY A 16 6.33 0.66 13.40
CA GLY A 16 5.97 0.12 12.08
C GLY A 16 7.15 0.04 11.11
N ASN A 17 6.91 0.33 9.84
CA ASN A 17 7.95 0.41 8.81
C ASN A 17 7.71 1.58 7.85
N VAL A 18 8.80 2.18 7.39
CA VAL A 18 8.84 3.04 6.21
C VAL A 18 9.57 2.28 5.12
N THR A 19 8.94 2.07 3.97
CA THR A 19 9.48 1.25 2.89
C THR A 19 9.47 2.01 1.58
N TRP A 20 10.59 1.95 0.86
CA TRP A 20 10.77 2.58 -0.45
C TRP A 20 10.69 1.55 -1.55
N TYR A 21 10.07 1.96 -2.66
CA TYR A 21 9.89 1.18 -3.87
C TYR A 21 10.27 2.03 -5.08
N SER A 22 10.93 1.43 -6.06
CA SER A 22 11.10 2.07 -7.36
C SER A 22 9.77 2.17 -8.10
N ALA A 23 9.74 2.96 -9.18
CA ALA A 23 8.53 3.18 -9.99
C ALA A 23 7.93 1.87 -10.58
N ASP A 24 8.75 0.84 -10.74
CA ASP A 24 8.37 -0.50 -11.20
C ASP A 24 7.94 -1.45 -10.05
N GLY A 25 7.84 -0.95 -8.81
CA GLY A 25 7.36 -1.72 -7.66
C GLY A 25 8.40 -2.61 -6.99
N ARG A 26 9.67 -2.57 -7.40
CA ARG A 26 10.74 -3.28 -6.70
C ARG A 26 11.03 -2.58 -5.37
N ARG A 27 11.04 -3.36 -4.27
CA ARG A 27 11.43 -2.83 -2.95
C ARG A 27 12.91 -2.47 -2.93
N LEU A 28 13.23 -1.24 -2.53
CA LEU A 28 14.59 -0.70 -2.47
C LEU A 28 15.19 -0.79 -1.06
N GLU A 29 14.43 -0.35 -0.06
CA GLU A 29 14.83 -0.34 1.35
C GLU A 29 13.60 -0.39 2.26
N SER A 30 13.75 -0.94 3.46
CA SER A 30 12.75 -0.91 4.54
C SER A 30 13.46 -0.46 5.82
N ALA A 31 12.93 0.57 6.47
CA ALA A 31 13.42 1.09 7.74
C ALA A 31 12.39 0.82 8.84
N GLN A 32 12.88 0.35 9.99
CA GLN A 32 12.06 0.20 11.18
C GLN A 32 11.62 1.59 11.67
N LEU A 33 10.31 1.75 11.85
CA LEU A 33 9.71 2.94 12.43
C LEU A 33 9.53 2.71 13.93
N ALA A 34 10.11 3.59 14.74
CA ALA A 34 9.97 3.58 16.18
C ALA A 34 8.60 4.14 16.61
N ALA A 35 8.21 3.89 17.87
CA ALA A 35 6.94 4.35 18.41
C ALA A 35 6.80 5.88 18.46
N ASP A 36 7.91 6.60 18.61
CA ASP A 36 7.96 8.06 18.59
C ASP A 36 7.93 8.65 17.17
N GLY A 37 7.86 7.81 16.14
CA GLY A 37 7.86 8.22 14.74
C GLY A 37 9.25 8.37 14.12
N SER A 38 10.35 8.20 14.87
CA SER A 38 11.70 8.26 14.31
C SER A 38 12.07 6.99 13.53
N PHE A 39 12.90 7.14 12.50
CA PHE A 39 13.49 6.02 11.75
C PHE A 39 14.86 6.38 11.16
N SER A 40 15.62 5.37 10.75
CA SER A 40 16.91 5.54 10.08
C SER A 40 17.03 4.63 8.87
N TYR A 41 17.67 5.12 7.82
CA TYR A 41 17.83 4.43 6.53
C TYR A 41 19.20 4.72 5.92
N LYS A 42 19.65 3.90 4.99
CA LYS A 42 21.04 3.91 4.48
C LYS A 42 21.13 4.44 3.05
N GLN A 43 20.15 4.13 2.21
CA GLN A 43 20.20 4.49 0.80
C GLN A 43 19.76 5.94 0.60
N ARG A 44 20.34 6.58 -0.42
CA ARG A 44 19.78 7.82 -0.95
C ARG A 44 18.65 7.43 -1.89
N HIS A 45 17.45 7.92 -1.61
CA HIS A 45 16.24 7.66 -2.36
C HIS A 45 16.00 8.78 -3.38
N ALA A 46 15.61 8.41 -4.60
CA ALA A 46 15.35 9.35 -5.68
C ALA A 46 13.96 9.99 -5.55
N ALA A 47 13.83 11.24 -5.99
CA ALA A 47 12.54 11.90 -6.03
C ALA A 47 11.57 11.12 -6.94
N GLY A 48 10.33 10.93 -6.48
CA GLY A 48 9.30 10.20 -7.19
C GLY A 48 9.20 8.70 -6.86
N GLU A 49 10.19 8.12 -6.16
CA GLU A 49 10.06 6.76 -5.60
C GLU A 49 8.84 6.66 -4.69
N VAL A 50 8.21 5.49 -4.65
CA VAL A 50 7.02 5.28 -3.82
C VAL A 50 7.46 4.95 -2.41
N VAL A 51 6.87 5.65 -1.44
CA VAL A 51 7.08 5.42 -0.02
C VAL A 51 5.78 4.93 0.59
N SER A 52 5.84 3.84 1.34
CA SER A 52 4.75 3.39 2.20
C SER A 52 5.11 3.61 3.67
N VAL A 53 4.16 4.14 4.44
CA VAL A 53 4.23 4.14 5.90
C VAL A 53 3.16 3.20 6.44
N VAL A 54 3.60 2.10 7.02
CA VAL A 54 2.73 1.12 7.69
C VAL A 54 3.04 1.18 9.17
N SER A 55 2.02 1.39 10.00
CA SER A 55 2.23 1.54 11.44
C SER A 55 1.13 0.85 12.26
N ALA A 56 1.44 0.59 13.52
CA ALA A 56 0.52 -0.08 14.44
C ALA A 56 -0.74 0.74 14.73
N GLY A 57 -0.64 2.08 14.76
CA GLY A 57 -1.80 2.93 15.10
C GLY A 57 -2.14 4.06 14.12
N ALA A 58 -1.25 4.48 13.23
CA ALA A 58 -1.56 5.49 12.21
C ALA A 58 -2.07 4.83 10.91
N PRO A 59 -3.01 5.47 10.18
CA PRO A 59 -3.58 4.93 8.94
C PRO A 59 -2.51 4.68 7.87
N LEU A 60 -2.79 3.82 6.90
CA LEU A 60 -1.89 3.55 5.78
C LEU A 60 -1.69 4.83 4.99
N LEU A 61 -0.42 5.24 4.83
CA LEU A 61 -0.04 6.36 3.99
C LEU A 61 0.86 5.87 2.86
N MET A 62 0.51 6.28 1.64
CA MET A 62 1.35 6.17 0.46
C MET A 62 1.69 7.58 -0.03
N LEU A 63 2.94 7.80 -0.38
CA LEU A 63 3.40 9.08 -0.92
C LEU A 63 4.57 8.87 -1.89
N ARG A 64 4.96 9.95 -2.56
CA ARG A 64 6.20 9.98 -3.35
C ARG A 64 7.32 10.60 -2.53
N GLN A 65 8.51 10.02 -2.63
CA GLN A 65 9.74 10.57 -2.07
C GLN A 65 9.96 11.99 -2.63
N PRO A 66 10.05 13.03 -1.79
CA PRO A 66 10.40 14.37 -2.24
C PRO A 66 11.89 14.44 -2.60
N HIS A 67 12.27 15.51 -3.30
CA HIS A 67 13.67 15.85 -3.44
C HIS A 67 14.22 16.31 -2.09
N LEU A 68 15.20 15.58 -1.55
CA LEU A 68 15.88 15.91 -0.29
C LEU A 68 17.36 16.20 -0.54
N ARG A 69 17.90 17.16 0.21
CA ARG A 69 19.37 17.35 0.30
C ARG A 69 20.00 16.20 1.08
N ASP A 70 21.32 16.00 0.92
CA ASP A 70 22.02 14.86 1.55
C ASP A 70 22.04 14.90 3.08
N ASP A 71 21.89 16.08 3.68
CA ASP A 71 21.87 16.34 5.12
C ASP A 71 20.45 16.59 5.67
N GLU A 72 19.44 16.60 4.81
CA GLU A 72 18.06 16.90 5.18
C GLU A 72 17.34 15.64 5.70
N PRO A 73 16.69 15.70 6.87
CA PRO A 73 15.92 14.58 7.37
C PRO A 73 14.65 14.38 6.53
N PHE A 74 14.25 13.12 6.33
CA PHE A 74 12.98 12.84 5.67
C PHE A 74 11.81 12.95 6.66
N ASN A 75 11.21 14.13 6.70
CA ASN A 75 10.02 14.41 7.51
C ASN A 75 8.75 14.05 6.72
N ILE A 76 7.95 13.14 7.27
CA ILE A 76 6.71 12.64 6.67
C ILE A 76 5.53 13.15 7.49
N GLU A 77 4.76 14.05 6.90
CA GLU A 77 3.52 14.56 7.48
C GLU A 77 2.31 13.79 6.90
N TYR A 78 1.33 13.51 7.76
CA TYR A 78 0.05 13.01 7.27
C TYR A 78 -0.76 14.16 6.69
N PRO A 79 -1.23 14.07 5.43
CA PRO A 79 -2.03 15.13 4.84
C PRO A 79 -3.36 15.26 5.58
N SER A 80 -3.96 16.46 5.53
CA SER A 80 -5.36 16.68 5.96
C SER A 80 -6.34 16.07 4.96
N ALA A 81 -6.26 14.75 4.76
CA ALA A 81 -7.09 13.97 3.87
C ALA A 81 -8.00 13.03 4.67
N PRO A 82 -9.18 12.65 4.15
CA PRO A 82 -10.07 11.71 4.82
C PRO A 82 -9.39 10.36 5.06
N VAL A 83 -9.59 9.80 6.25
CA VAL A 83 -9.26 8.41 6.54
C VAL A 83 -10.50 7.56 6.26
N ARG A 84 -10.37 6.56 5.38
CA ARG A 84 -11.49 5.72 4.94
C ARG A 84 -11.27 4.26 5.29
N SER A 85 -12.37 3.58 5.52
CA SER A 85 -12.44 2.12 5.64
C SER A 85 -13.42 1.58 4.60
N PHE A 86 -13.22 0.35 4.15
CA PHE A 86 -13.98 -0.30 3.09
C PHE A 86 -14.22 -1.76 3.46
N ASN A 87 -15.36 -2.31 3.06
CA ASN A 87 -15.62 -3.74 2.98
C ASN A 87 -15.55 -4.09 1.50
N VAL A 88 -14.63 -4.98 1.13
CA VAL A 88 -14.41 -5.40 -0.25
C VAL A 88 -14.92 -6.82 -0.40
N SER A 89 -15.74 -7.07 -1.41
CA SER A 89 -16.32 -8.37 -1.69
C SER A 89 -16.08 -8.79 -3.14
N LEU A 90 -16.17 -10.10 -3.40
CA LEU A 90 -16.11 -10.65 -4.75
C LEU A 90 -17.51 -10.57 -5.35
N SER A 91 -17.60 -10.12 -6.60
CA SER A 91 -18.84 -10.22 -7.37
C SER A 91 -19.28 -11.69 -7.42
N PRO A 92 -20.56 -11.99 -7.18
CA PRO A 92 -21.11 -13.32 -7.45
C PRO A 92 -20.96 -13.75 -8.91
N GLU A 93 -20.80 -12.77 -9.82
CA GLU A 93 -20.61 -12.97 -11.26
C GLU A 93 -19.12 -13.10 -11.64
N ALA A 94 -18.21 -13.07 -10.66
CA ALA A 94 -16.78 -13.14 -10.94
C ALA A 94 -16.41 -14.46 -11.64
N ARG A 95 -15.59 -14.36 -12.69
CA ARG A 95 -15.14 -15.52 -13.47
C ARG A 95 -14.33 -16.53 -12.65
N GLU A 96 -13.67 -16.07 -11.61
CA GLU A 96 -12.95 -16.90 -10.66
C GLU A 96 -13.51 -16.70 -9.26
N SER A 97 -13.61 -17.79 -8.49
CA SER A 97 -14.12 -17.78 -7.12
C SER A 97 -13.12 -17.22 -6.10
N LYS A 98 -11.90 -16.88 -6.52
CA LYS A 98 -10.86 -16.37 -5.64
C LYS A 98 -9.83 -15.54 -6.41
N GLY A 99 -9.18 -14.63 -5.70
CA GLY A 99 -8.06 -13.86 -6.22
C GLY A 99 -7.41 -13.01 -5.14
N PHE A 100 -6.52 -12.13 -5.55
CA PHE A 100 -5.88 -11.15 -4.68
C PHE A 100 -6.48 -9.78 -4.93
N VAL A 101 -6.58 -8.99 -3.86
CA VAL A 101 -6.99 -7.60 -3.95
C VAL A 101 -5.85 -6.71 -3.51
N SER A 102 -5.59 -5.67 -4.31
CA SER A 102 -4.86 -4.51 -3.86
C SER A 102 -5.68 -3.24 -4.09
N LEU A 103 -5.10 -2.09 -3.80
CA LEU A 103 -5.71 -0.80 -4.08
C LEU A 103 -4.68 0.16 -4.65
N SER A 104 -5.17 1.24 -5.25
CA SER A 104 -4.41 2.40 -5.67
C SER A 104 -4.97 3.65 -5.00
N ILE A 105 -4.09 4.62 -4.73
CA ILE A 105 -4.43 5.95 -4.21
C ILE A 105 -3.88 6.94 -5.24
N GLY A 106 -4.77 7.45 -6.10
CA GLY A 106 -4.37 8.20 -7.29
C GLY A 106 -3.59 7.31 -8.25
N ASP A 107 -2.36 7.69 -8.57
CA ASP A 107 -1.44 6.98 -9.46
C ASP A 107 -0.53 5.97 -8.73
N ILE A 108 -0.59 5.91 -7.39
CA ILE A 108 0.24 5.00 -6.59
C ILE A 108 -0.52 3.71 -6.34
N VAL A 109 -0.01 2.59 -6.84
CA VAL A 109 -0.48 1.24 -6.47
C VAL A 109 0.09 0.88 -5.09
N VAL A 110 -0.74 0.35 -4.19
CA VAL A 110 -0.24 -0.19 -2.92
C VAL A 110 0.34 -1.59 -3.19
N PRO A 111 1.61 -1.86 -2.86
CA PRO A 111 2.11 -3.23 -2.93
C PRO A 111 1.29 -4.16 -2.04
N LEU A 112 1.00 -5.38 -2.50
CA LEU A 112 0.22 -6.37 -1.76
C LEU A 112 0.84 -6.66 -0.39
N ASN A 113 2.16 -6.72 -0.29
CA ASN A 113 2.85 -6.96 0.97
C ASN A 113 2.66 -5.80 1.97
N VAL A 114 2.62 -4.56 1.49
CA VAL A 114 2.33 -3.35 2.29
C VAL A 114 0.91 -3.41 2.82
N LEU A 115 -0.07 -3.63 1.93
CA LEU A 115 -1.47 -3.67 2.34
C LEU A 115 -1.73 -4.84 3.29
N SER A 116 -1.13 -6.01 3.04
CA SER A 116 -1.23 -7.19 3.92
C SER A 116 -0.61 -6.92 5.30
N GLN A 117 0.53 -6.23 5.36
CA GLN A 117 1.12 -5.80 6.62
C GLN A 117 0.23 -4.82 7.38
N HIS A 118 -0.34 -3.83 6.69
CA HIS A 118 -1.27 -2.88 7.27
C HIS A 118 -2.50 -3.56 7.86
N LEU A 119 -3.14 -4.47 7.11
CA LEU A 119 -4.30 -5.21 7.60
C LEU A 119 -3.98 -6.06 8.83
N ARG A 120 -2.80 -6.68 8.90
CA ARG A 120 -2.37 -7.42 10.10
C ARG A 120 -2.30 -6.51 11.34
N HIS A 121 -1.84 -5.26 11.21
CA HIS A 121 -1.88 -4.30 12.31
C HIS A 121 -3.30 -3.90 12.74
N ARG A 122 -4.32 -4.18 11.91
CA ARG A 122 -5.73 -3.94 12.19
C ARG A 122 -6.52 -5.20 12.54
N GLY A 123 -5.83 -6.30 12.82
CA GLY A 123 -6.45 -7.60 13.11
C GLY A 123 -7.12 -8.25 11.90
N GLY A 124 -6.85 -7.75 10.70
CA GLY A 124 -7.36 -8.25 9.44
C GLY A 124 -6.62 -9.49 8.93
N ARG A 125 -7.19 -10.11 7.90
CA ARG A 125 -6.61 -11.27 7.20
C ARG A 125 -5.79 -10.83 5.99
N PRO A 126 -4.89 -11.69 5.47
CA PRO A 126 -4.22 -11.46 4.19
C PRO A 126 -5.24 -11.22 3.06
N LEU A 127 -4.81 -10.49 2.03
CA LEU A 127 -5.61 -9.98 0.90
C LEU A 127 -6.00 -11.05 -0.13
N PHE A 128 -6.35 -12.22 0.35
CA PHE A 128 -6.89 -13.28 -0.46
C PHE A 128 -8.41 -13.21 -0.37
N LEU A 129 -9.03 -12.84 -1.48
CA LEU A 129 -10.45 -12.62 -1.56
C LEU A 129 -11.08 -13.86 -2.20
N ALA A 130 -11.82 -14.61 -1.38
CA ALA A 130 -12.69 -15.72 -1.77
C ALA A 130 -14.15 -15.29 -1.47
N PRO A 131 -15.19 -16.13 -1.65
CA PRO A 131 -16.55 -15.71 -1.32
C PRO A 131 -16.61 -15.19 0.13
N GLY A 132 -17.06 -13.94 0.29
CA GLY A 132 -17.03 -13.21 1.56
C GLY A 132 -16.56 -11.76 1.40
N GLU A 133 -16.31 -11.10 2.53
CA GLU A 133 -15.87 -9.70 2.60
C GLU A 133 -14.54 -9.57 3.34
N ILE A 134 -13.69 -8.66 2.88
CA ILE A 134 -12.48 -8.23 3.55
C ILE A 134 -12.66 -6.78 4.00
N ALA A 135 -12.48 -6.53 5.29
CA ALA A 135 -12.43 -5.17 5.82
C ALA A 135 -11.04 -4.56 5.57
N VAL A 136 -10.97 -3.55 4.72
CA VAL A 136 -9.79 -2.71 4.46
C VAL A 136 -9.94 -1.41 5.23
N ARG A 137 -9.25 -1.29 6.36
CA ARG A 137 -9.44 -0.20 7.32
C ARG A 137 -8.36 0.85 7.23
N ASP A 138 -8.69 2.06 7.68
CA ASP A 138 -7.75 3.13 8.00
C ASP A 138 -6.77 3.47 6.86
N ILE A 139 -7.31 3.84 5.70
CA ILE A 139 -6.53 4.27 4.53
C ILE A 139 -6.60 5.80 4.42
N VAL A 140 -5.45 6.47 4.30
CA VAL A 140 -5.41 7.91 3.99
C VAL A 140 -5.78 8.11 2.52
N ALA A 141 -6.97 8.63 2.24
CA ALA A 141 -7.46 8.89 0.89
C ALA A 141 -6.96 10.25 0.37
N SER A 142 -5.65 10.39 0.20
CA SER A 142 -5.01 11.61 -0.34
C SER A 142 -5.30 11.88 -1.83
N ALA A 143 -5.86 10.88 -2.53
CA ALA A 143 -6.39 10.94 -3.88
C ALA A 143 -7.50 9.88 -4.04
N GLN A 144 -8.07 9.72 -5.24
CA GLN A 144 -9.08 8.70 -5.53
C GLN A 144 -8.56 7.30 -5.18
N VAL A 145 -9.30 6.58 -4.32
CA VAL A 145 -9.02 5.18 -4.00
C VAL A 145 -9.69 4.28 -5.03
N SER A 146 -8.96 3.33 -5.60
CA SER A 146 -9.53 2.29 -6.49
C SER A 146 -9.00 0.92 -6.12
N PHE A 147 -9.86 -0.09 -6.07
CA PHE A 147 -9.49 -1.47 -5.81
C PHE A 147 -9.11 -2.18 -7.11
N ILE A 148 -8.10 -3.03 -7.04
CA ILE A 148 -7.56 -3.80 -8.17
C ILE A 148 -7.71 -5.28 -7.82
N PHE A 149 -8.41 -6.03 -8.65
CA PHE A 149 -8.59 -7.47 -8.46
C PHE A 149 -7.68 -8.24 -9.43
N ALA A 150 -6.84 -9.12 -8.88
CA ALA A 150 -6.03 -10.05 -9.64
C ALA A 150 -6.61 -11.47 -9.49
N PRO A 151 -7.24 -12.03 -10.54
CA PRO A 151 -7.72 -13.41 -10.51
C PRO A 151 -6.58 -14.39 -10.20
N MET A 152 -6.90 -15.51 -9.56
CA MET A 152 -5.88 -16.49 -9.16
C MET A 152 -5.09 -16.99 -10.37
N SER A 153 -5.76 -17.34 -11.48
CA SER A 153 -5.07 -17.79 -12.70
C SER A 153 -4.09 -16.76 -13.26
N TRP A 154 -4.45 -15.47 -13.17
CA TRP A 154 -3.56 -14.38 -13.56
C TRP A 154 -2.35 -14.32 -12.63
N THR A 155 -2.56 -14.42 -11.32
CA THR A 155 -1.45 -14.39 -10.36
C THR A 155 -0.52 -15.58 -10.51
N GLU A 156 -1.01 -16.79 -10.76
CA GLU A 156 -0.18 -17.99 -10.98
C GLU A 156 0.74 -17.82 -12.21
N ASN A 157 0.25 -17.15 -13.25
CA ASN A 157 1.04 -16.85 -14.44
C ASN A 157 2.14 -15.81 -14.20
N HIS A 158 1.93 -14.88 -13.26
CA HIS A 158 2.81 -13.72 -13.05
C HIS A 158 3.61 -13.74 -11.73
N ALA A 159 3.28 -14.63 -10.79
CA ALA A 159 3.94 -14.75 -9.49
C ALA A 159 5.37 -15.30 -9.57
N LYS A 160 5.84 -15.66 -10.76
CA LYS A 160 7.21 -16.18 -11.00
C LYS A 160 8.30 -15.15 -10.71
N ASN A 161 7.97 -13.84 -10.71
CA ASN A 161 8.88 -12.76 -10.36
C ASN A 161 8.68 -12.30 -8.91
N ILE A 162 9.23 -13.04 -7.95
CA ILE A 162 9.09 -12.78 -6.50
C ILE A 162 9.69 -11.44 -6.02
N THR A 163 10.47 -10.76 -6.86
CA THR A 163 11.19 -9.53 -6.50
C THR A 163 10.40 -8.25 -6.73
N ILE A 164 9.37 -8.32 -7.59
CA ILE A 164 8.50 -7.21 -7.95
C ILE A 164 7.08 -7.56 -7.54
N ASP A 165 6.39 -6.63 -6.90
CA ASP A 165 4.97 -6.82 -6.61
C ASP A 165 4.21 -6.93 -7.94
N TYR A 166 3.44 -8.01 -8.12
CA TYR A 166 2.78 -8.25 -9.40
C TYR A 166 1.68 -7.22 -9.71
N PHE A 167 1.24 -6.36 -8.79
CA PHE A 167 0.38 -5.23 -9.15
C PHE A 167 1.13 -4.08 -9.84
N TYR A 168 2.46 -4.13 -9.90
CA TYR A 168 3.31 -3.14 -10.57
C TYR A 168 3.82 -3.57 -11.95
N ILE A 169 3.68 -4.84 -12.33
CA ILE A 169 4.09 -5.26 -13.68
C ILE A 169 3.15 -4.64 -14.73
N PRO A 170 3.62 -4.37 -15.96
CA PRO A 170 2.80 -3.73 -16.99
C PRO A 170 1.47 -4.45 -17.28
N ALA A 171 1.46 -5.79 -17.19
CA ALA A 171 0.26 -6.61 -17.39
C ALA A 171 -0.85 -6.32 -16.37
N ALA A 172 -0.51 -5.79 -15.17
CA ALA A 172 -1.49 -5.44 -14.15
C ALA A 172 -2.38 -4.25 -14.55
N ASN A 173 -2.00 -3.48 -15.57
CA ASN A 173 -2.82 -2.38 -16.10
C ASN A 173 -4.12 -2.87 -16.75
N ALA A 174 -4.16 -4.14 -17.17
CA ALA A 174 -5.36 -4.77 -17.73
C ALA A 174 -6.28 -5.39 -16.67
N LEU A 175 -5.89 -5.40 -15.39
CA LEU A 175 -6.70 -5.98 -14.33
C LEU A 175 -7.95 -5.13 -14.05
N PRO A 176 -9.08 -5.76 -13.65
CA PRO A 176 -10.28 -5.04 -13.25
C PRO A 176 -9.99 -4.04 -12.13
N ARG A 177 -10.49 -2.81 -12.31
CA ARG A 177 -10.39 -1.73 -11.33
C ARG A 177 -11.76 -1.19 -10.99
N VAL A 178 -12.03 -0.99 -9.71
CA VAL A 178 -13.28 -0.42 -9.22
C VAL A 178 -12.94 0.79 -8.35
N ALA A 179 -13.38 1.96 -8.78
CA ALA A 179 -13.25 3.17 -7.97
C ALA A 179 -14.08 3.01 -6.69
N ALA A 180 -13.48 3.28 -5.54
CA ALA A 180 -14.21 3.31 -4.29
C ALA A 180 -15.12 4.54 -4.27
N GLY A 181 -16.44 4.31 -4.38
CA GLY A 181 -17.46 5.36 -4.27
C GLY A 181 -17.51 5.98 -2.87
N SER A 182 -18.57 6.73 -2.57
CA SER A 182 -18.88 7.16 -1.20
C SER A 182 -19.17 5.99 -0.27
N ASP A 183 -19.67 4.90 -0.84
CA ASP A 183 -20.14 3.74 -0.09
C ASP A 183 -18.99 2.91 0.46
N PHE A 184 -19.24 2.30 1.61
CA PHE A 184 -18.26 1.46 2.29
C PHE A 184 -18.10 0.08 1.63
N LEU A 185 -19.03 -0.34 0.76
CA LEU A 185 -18.98 -1.62 0.08
C LEU A 185 -18.40 -1.47 -1.33
N VAL A 186 -17.39 -2.28 -1.65
CA VAL A 186 -16.79 -2.36 -2.98
C VAL A 186 -16.85 -3.80 -3.47
N THR A 187 -17.53 -4.01 -4.59
CA THR A 187 -17.60 -5.33 -5.25
C THR A 187 -16.63 -5.35 -6.42
N VAL A 188 -15.75 -6.36 -6.50
CA VAL A 188 -14.75 -6.51 -7.58
C VAL A 188 -14.95 -7.81 -8.38
N GLY A 189 -14.43 -7.89 -9.61
CA GLY A 189 -14.31 -9.17 -10.36
C GLY A 189 -15.17 -9.35 -11.61
N ASN A 190 -15.70 -8.28 -12.21
CA ASN A 190 -16.44 -8.36 -13.49
C ASN A 190 -15.53 -8.64 -14.70
#